data_AF-A1RU48-F1
#
_entry.id   AF-A1RU48-F1
#
_cell.length_a   1.000
_cell.length_b   1.000
_cell.length_c   1.000
_cell.angle_alpha   90.00
_cell.angle_beta   90.00
_cell.angle_gamma   90.00
#
_symmetry.space_group_name_H-M   'P 1'
#
loop_
_entity.id
_entity.type
_entity.pdbx_description
1 polymer ?
#
loop_
_entity_poly.entity_id
_entity_poly.type
_entity_poly.pdbx_seq_one_letter_code
_entity_poly.pdbx_strand_id
1 'polypeptide(L)' 'MEPDVTTAMLRRVEELQQLADSIAEHHPYWPALHFTLQLLGRLVDKWRENLTNRDKEELLWLAEKIRESIEKIQTH' A
#
# COMPACT_ATOMS: atom_id res chain seq x y z
N MET A 1 -10.74 0.57 27.01
CA MET A 1 -10.97 0.37 25.56
C MET A 1 -9.65 -0.10 25.00
N GLU A 2 -9.57 -1.31 24.47
CA GLU A 2 -8.40 -1.70 23.69
C GLU A 2 -8.19 -0.65 22.59
N PRO A 3 -6.95 -0.21 22.31
CA PRO A 3 -6.70 0.62 21.15
C PRO A 3 -7.21 -0.13 19.93
N ASP A 4 -8.01 0.51 19.09
CA ASP A 4 -8.49 -0.11 17.88
C ASP A 4 -7.27 -0.52 17.04
N VAL A 5 -7.03 -1.83 16.95
CA VAL A 5 -5.88 -2.41 16.26
C VAL A 5 -5.81 -1.88 14.83
N THR A 6 -6.96 -1.60 14.21
CA THR A 6 -7.07 -0.96 12.89
C THR A 6 -6.46 0.45 12.89
N THR A 7 -6.76 1.30 13.87
CA THR A 7 -6.16 2.63 14.00
C THR A 7 -4.64 2.55 14.21
N ALA A 8 -4.19 1.61 15.04
CA ALA A 8 -2.76 1.41 15.25
C ALA A 8 -2.05 0.96 13.96
N MET A 9 -2.66 0.06 13.20
CA MET A 9 -2.14 -0.41 11.90
C MET A 9 -2.09 0.72 10.87
N LEU A 10 -3.16 1.52 10.73
CA LEU A 10 -3.18 2.67 9.81
C LEU A 10 -2.04 3.64 10.07
N ARG A 11 -1.82 4.00 11.34
CA ARG A 11 -0.69 4.86 11.73
C ARG A 11 0.66 4.29 11.31
N ARG A 12 0.87 2.97 11.42
CA ARG A 12 2.12 2.34 10.98
C ARG A 12 2.27 2.36 9.47
N VAL A 13 1.17 2.18 8.72
CA VAL A 13 1.19 2.31 7.26
C VAL A 13 1.55 3.74 6.86
N GLU A 14 0.97 4.75 7.50
CA GLU A 14 1.29 6.17 7.26
C GLU A 14 2.76 6.50 7.55
N GLU A 15 3.30 6.02 8.68
CA GLU A 15 4.71 6.17 9.03
C GLU A 15 5.63 5.52 7.98
N LEU A 16 5.29 4.32 7.50
CA LEU A 16 6.02 3.66 6.42
C LEU A 16 5.90 4.39 5.08
N GLN A 17 4.73 4.96 4.78
CA GLN A 17 4.50 5.74 3.56
C GLN A 17 5.38 7.00 3.55
N GLN A 18 5.44 7.74 4.66
CA GLN A 18 6.31 8.90 4.80
C GLN A 18 7.79 8.54 4.62
N LEU A 19 8.22 7.39 5.16
CA LEU A 19 9.58 6.90 4.95
C LEU A 19 9.81 6.51 3.48
N ALA A 20 8.87 5.82 2.85
CA ALA A 20 8.98 5.45 1.44
C ALA A 20 9.02 6.69 0.52
N ASP A 21 8.22 7.71 0.80
CA ASP A 21 8.20 8.96 0.05
C ASP A 21 9.47 9.79 0.28
N SER A 22 10.17 9.58 1.40
CA SER A 22 11.49 10.17 1.66
C SER A 22 12.63 9.49 0.90
N ILE A 23 12.42 8.26 0.42
CA ILE A 23 13.36 7.58 -0.48
C ILE A 23 13.20 8.22 -1.86
N ALA A 24 14.32 8.43 -2.56
CA ALA A 24 14.28 8.97 -3.92
C ALA A 24 13.33 8.14 -4.81
N GLU A 25 12.36 8.80 -5.43
CA GLU A 25 11.41 8.20 -6.40
C GLU A 25 12.13 7.41 -7.51
N HIS A 26 13.39 7.74 -7.77
CA HIS A 26 14.25 7.06 -8.74
C HIS A 26 14.83 5.72 -8.26
N HIS A 27 14.62 5.32 -7.00
CA HIS A 27 15.08 4.02 -6.53
C HIS A 27 14.29 2.90 -7.24
N PRO A 28 14.92 1.86 -7.82
CA PRO A 28 14.24 0.87 -8.66
C PRO A 28 13.08 0.14 -7.98
N TYR A 29 13.14 0.00 -6.64
CA TYR A 29 12.14 -0.69 -5.84
C TYR A 29 11.03 0.24 -5.32
N TRP A 30 11.20 1.56 -5.49
CA TRP A 30 10.29 2.57 -4.93
C TRP A 30 8.84 2.38 -5.43
N PRO A 31 8.56 2.18 -6.73
CA PRO A 31 7.19 2.00 -7.20
C PRO A 31 6.50 0.79 -6.56
N ALA A 32 7.21 -0.34 -6.45
CA ALA A 32 6.66 -1.56 -5.84
C ALA A 32 6.34 -1.34 -4.35
N LEU A 33 7.24 -0.69 -3.61
CA LEU A 33 7.02 -0.35 -2.20
C LEU A 33 5.84 0.60 -2.03
N HIS A 34 5.80 1.67 -2.82
CA HIS A 34 4.78 2.71 -2.77
C HIS A 34 3.37 2.15 -3.00
N PHE A 35 3.16 1.38 -4.09
CA PHE A 35 1.86 0.77 -4.36
C PHE A 35 1.46 -0.29 -3.33
N THR A 36 2.44 -1.01 -2.76
CA THR A 36 2.19 -1.98 -1.68
C THR A 36 1.66 -1.29 -0.43
N LEU A 37 2.25 -0.15 -0.03
CA LEU A 37 1.80 0.61 1.13
C LEU A 37 0.41 1.23 0.92
N GLN A 38 0.11 1.74 -0.29
CA GLN A 38 -1.24 2.20 -0.63
C GLN A 38 -2.28 1.07 -0.52
N LEU A 39 -1.98 -0.11 -1.09
CA LEU A 39 -2.87 -1.27 -1.03
C LEU A 39 -3.10 -1.71 0.42
N LEU A 40 -2.03 -1.78 1.20
CA LEU A 40 -2.10 -2.13 2.62
C LEU A 40 -2.96 -1.12 3.39
N GLY A 41 -2.75 0.18 3.17
CA GLY A 41 -3.56 1.24 3.77
C GLY A 41 -5.04 1.08 3.46
N ARG A 42 -5.38 0.81 2.19
CA ARG A 42 -6.78 0.63 1.77
C ARG A 42 -7.44 -0.60 2.40
N LEU A 43 -6.72 -1.72 2.51
CA LEU A 43 -7.22 -2.92 3.18
C LEU A 43 -7.47 -2.69 4.67
N VAL A 44 -6.57 -1.98 5.36
CA VAL A 44 -6.71 -1.69 6.78
C VAL A 44 -7.84 -0.68 7.02
N ASP A 45 -7.94 0.36 6.19
CA ASP A 45 -9.03 1.36 6.26
C ASP A 45 -10.41 0.71 6.14
N LYS A 46 -10.54 -0.27 5.23
CA LYS A 46 -11.79 -1.02 5.00
C LYS A 46 -11.97 -2.24 5.89
N TRP A 47 -11.05 -2.52 6.82
CA TRP A 47 -11.05 -3.77 7.60
C TRP A 47 -12.35 -4.04 8.38
N ARG A 48 -13.02 -2.98 8.87
CA ARG A 48 -14.28 -3.06 9.63
C ARG A 48 -15.51 -2.71 8.80
N GLU A 49 -15.34 -2.45 7.51
CA GLU A 49 -16.40 -2.01 6.60
C GLU A 49 -16.66 -3.07 5.51
N ASN A 50 -17.81 -2.98 4.85
CA ASN A 50 -18.06 -3.78 3.65
C ASN A 50 -17.35 -3.13 2.46
N LEU A 51 -16.50 -3.91 1.77
CA LEU A 51 -15.88 -3.49 0.51
C LEU A 51 -16.96 -3.23 -0.54
N THR A 52 -16.96 -2.02 -1.10
CA THR A 52 -17.77 -1.71 -2.28
C THR A 52 -17.10 -2.27 -3.54
N ASN A 53 -17.86 -2.34 -4.65
CA ASN A 53 -17.28 -2.72 -5.95
C ASN A 53 -16.15 -1.76 -6.36
N ARG A 54 -16.29 -0.46 -6.06
CA ARG A 54 -15.27 0.54 -6.33
C ARG A 54 -14.00 0.28 -5.51
N ASP A 55 -14.13 -0.07 -4.23
CA ASP A 55 -12.97 -0.42 -3.40
C ASP A 55 -12.26 -1.66 -3.94
N LYS A 56 -13.02 -2.65 -4.41
CA LYS A 56 -12.46 -3.84 -5.04
C LYS A 56 -11.72 -3.51 -6.34
N GLU A 57 -12.29 -2.65 -7.18
CA GLU A 57 -11.65 -2.18 -8.42
C GLU A 57 -10.34 -1.44 -8.13
N GLU A 58 -10.33 -0.59 -7.09
CA GLU A 58 -9.14 0.12 -6.63
C GLU A 58 -8.06 -0.84 -6.13
N LEU A 59 -8.41 -1.82 -5.30
CA LEU A 59 -7.48 -2.84 -4.80
C LEU A 59 -6.87 -3.67 -5.94
N LEU A 60 -7.68 -4.05 -6.94
CA LEU A 60 -7.19 -4.77 -8.12
C LEU A 60 -6.26 -3.91 -8.96
N TRP A 61 -6.58 -2.63 -9.13
CA TRP A 61 -5.71 -1.69 -9.84
C TRP A 61 -4.36 -1.52 -9.12
N LEU A 62 -4.37 -1.38 -7.79
CA LEU A 62 -3.15 -1.31 -6.99
C LEU A 62 -2.33 -2.60 -7.09
N ALA A 63 -2.97 -3.77 -7.04
CA ALA A 63 -2.29 -5.06 -7.21
C ALA A 63 -1.61 -5.18 -8.57
N GLU A 64 -2.26 -4.70 -9.64
CA GLU A 64 -1.66 -4.67 -10.97
C GLU A 64 -0.46 -3.73 -11.04
N LYS A 65 -0.53 -2.57 -10.39
CA LYS A 65 0.61 -1.64 -10.31
C LYS A 65 1.81 -2.22 -9.56
N ILE A 66 1.56 -3.00 -8.50
CA ILE A 66 2.62 -3.74 -7.79
C ILE A 66 3.26 -4.75 -8.73
N ARG A 67 2.46 -5.55 -9.44
CA ARG A 67 2.93 -6.54 -10.42
C ARG A 67 3.80 -5.89 -11.50
N GLU A 68 3.29 -4.86 -12.18
CA GLU A 68 4.02 -4.09 -13.21
C GLU A 68 5.34 -3.49 -12.67
N SER A 69 5.36 -3.08 -11.40
CA SER A 69 6.55 -2.50 -10.77
C SER A 69 7.62 -3.56 -10.50
N ILE A 70 7.21 -4.75 -10.06
CA ILE A 70 8.12 -5.88 -9.84
C ILE A 70 8.76 -6.34 -11.16
N GLU A 71 8.00 -6.38 -12.26
CA GLU A 71 8.52 -6.77 -13.58
C GLU A 71 9.61 -5.83 -14.11
N LYS A 72 9.66 -4.58 -13.64
CA LYS A 72 10.66 -3.58 -14.04
C LYS A 72 11.96 -3.67 -13.23
N ILE A 73 11.98 -4.43 -12.13
CA ILE A 73 13.17 -4.59 -11.30
C ILE A 73 14.16 -5.47 -12.06
N GLN A 74 15.35 -4.93 -12.33
CA GLN A 74 16.40 -5.65 -13.04
C GLN A 74 16.93 -6.81 -12.17
N THR A 75 16.93 -8.02 -12.74
CA THR A 75 17.59 -9.19 -12.17
C THR A 75 18.98 -9.34 -12.77
N HIS A 76 19.94 -9.84 -11.98
CA HIS A 76 21.33 -10.11 -12.40
C HIS A 76 21.57 -11.62 -12.45
#